data_AF-A0A520TN61-F1
#
_entry.id   AF-A0A520TN61-F1
#
_cell.length_a   1.000
_cell.length_b   1.000
_cell.length_c   1.000
_cell.angle_alpha   90.00
_cell.angle_beta   90.00
_cell.angle_gamma   90.00
#
_symmetry.space_group_name_H-M   'P 1'
#
loop_
_entity.id
_entity.type
_entity.pdbx_description
1 polymer ?
#
loop_
_entity_poly.entity_id
_entity_poly.type
_entity_poly.pdbx_seq_one_letter_code
_entity_poly.pdbx_strand_id
1 'polypeptide(L)'
;MNNSKQVPLFIAIPCLIFLLLTGCSDDSLNIQSQVEFDPKIDEENTTDFNEDRNLYFGDTHVHTKYSFDAYIFGTTASPDDAYSFAKGAS
;
A
#
# COMPACT_ATOMS: atom_id res chain seq x y z
N MET A 1 -44.92 20.86 30.19
CA MET A 1 -44.72 21.54 28.89
C MET A 1 -43.33 21.21 28.41
N ASN A 2 -43.20 20.90 27.11
CA ASN A 2 -42.04 20.40 26.35
C ASN A 2 -41.84 18.86 26.44
N ASN A 3 -42.37 18.00 25.57
CA ASN A 3 -42.52 18.01 24.11
C ASN A 3 -41.24 18.46 23.38
N SER A 4 -40.40 17.50 22.98
CA SER A 4 -40.02 17.38 21.57
C SER A 4 -39.21 16.11 21.32
N LYS A 5 -39.88 15.17 20.65
CA LYS A 5 -39.32 14.29 19.61
C LYS A 5 -38.03 13.56 20.01
N GLN A 6 -38.19 12.55 20.87
CA GLN A 6 -37.31 11.38 20.83
C GLN A 6 -37.48 10.75 19.45
N VAL A 7 -36.66 11.16 18.47
CA VAL A 7 -36.55 10.45 17.20
C VAL A 7 -36.14 9.03 17.61
N PRO A 8 -37.00 8.02 17.40
CA PRO A 8 -36.76 6.73 18.01
C PRO A 8 -35.46 6.18 17.43
N LEU A 9 -34.53 5.83 18.33
CA LEU A 9 -33.25 5.18 18.06
C LEU A 9 -33.40 4.01 17.05
N PHE A 10 -34.58 3.40 17.02
CA PHE A 10 -35.01 2.37 16.07
C PHE A 10 -35.06 2.80 14.60
N ILE A 11 -35.08 4.09 14.28
CA ILE A 11 -35.00 4.61 12.89
C ILE A 11 -33.56 5.02 12.57
N ALA A 12 -32.83 5.56 13.54
CA ALA A 12 -31.45 6.04 13.34
C ALA A 12 -30.46 4.91 13.05
N ILE A 13 -30.59 3.77 13.75
CA ILE A 13 -29.70 2.61 13.59
C ILE A 13 -29.84 1.95 12.20
N PRO A 14 -31.04 1.58 11.72
CA PRO A 14 -31.16 1.01 10.38
C PRO A 14 -30.83 2.02 9.27
N CYS A 15 -31.02 3.32 9.49
CA CYS A 15 -30.63 4.36 8.53
C CYS A 15 -29.10 4.50 8.43
N LEU A 16 -28.38 4.41 9.56
CA LEU A 16 -26.92 4.37 9.59
C LEU A 16 -26.37 3.10 8.93
N ILE A 17 -26.98 1.95 9.18
CA ILE A 17 -26.59 0.67 8.57
C ILE A 17 -26.81 0.71 7.05
N PHE A 18 -27.91 1.29 6.57
CA PHE A 18 -28.17 1.44 5.14
C PHE A 18 -27.15 2.36 4.46
N LEU A 19 -26.72 3.44 5.14
CA LEU A 19 -25.66 4.33 4.67
C LEU A 19 -24.29 3.64 4.57
N LEU A 20 -24.02 2.67 5.43
CA LEU A 20 -22.76 1.92 5.43
C LEU A 20 -22.71 0.82 4.36
N LEU A 21 -23.85 0.39 3.83
CA LEU A 21 -23.95 -0.72 2.87
C LEU A 21 -23.97 -0.28 1.39
N THR A 22 -24.13 1.01 1.09
CA THR A 22 -24.17 1.52 -0.30
C THR A 22 -22.85 2.15 -0.75
N GLY A 23 -21.71 1.56 -0.37
CA GLY A 23 -20.39 1.97 -0.85
C GLY A 23 -19.81 0.97 -1.85
N CYS A 24 -20.18 1.08 -3.13
CA CYS A 24 -19.39 0.50 -4.22
C CYS A 24 -18.94 1.63 -5.16
N SER A 25 -17.63 1.74 -5.38
CA SER A 25 -17.06 2.37 -6.58
C SER A 25 -16.17 1.34 -7.24
N ASP A 26 -16.60 0.86 -8.41
CA ASP A 26 -15.75 0.07 -9.29
C ASP A 26 -14.81 1.02 -10.04
N ASP A 27 -13.55 1.06 -9.64
CA ASP A 27 -12.47 1.56 -10.50
C ASP A 27 -11.89 0.37 -11.28
N SER A 28 -12.63 -0.07 -12.30
CA SER A 28 -12.06 -0.99 -13.28
C SER A 28 -11.08 -0.20 -14.15
N LEU A 29 -9.79 -0.22 -13.80
CA LEU A 29 -8.74 0.35 -14.65
C LEU A 29 -8.63 -0.49 -15.93
N ASN A 30 -9.16 0.06 -17.03
CA ASN A 30 -8.91 -0.44 -18.38
C ASN A 30 -7.50 -0.01 -18.80
N ILE A 31 -6.53 -0.92 -18.66
CA ILE A 31 -5.18 -0.71 -19.19
C ILE A 31 -5.23 -1.01 -20.69
N GLN A 32 -5.40 0.04 -21.50
CA GLN A 32 -5.17 -0.04 -22.94
C GLN A 32 -3.65 -0.09 -23.17
N SER A 33 -3.12 -1.26 -23.52
CA SER A 33 -1.72 -1.39 -23.95
C SER A 33 -1.56 -0.85 -25.36
N GLN A 34 -1.07 0.39 -25.48
CA GLN A 34 -0.42 0.86 -26.68
C GLN A 34 1.03 1.18 -26.33
N VAL A 35 1.90 0.18 -26.48
CA VAL A 35 3.33 0.42 -26.66
C VAL A 35 3.67 -0.14 -28.03
N GLU A 36 3.65 0.76 -29.02
CA GLU A 36 4.26 0.51 -30.31
C GLU A 36 5.78 0.47 -30.07
N PHE A 37 6.37 -0.71 -30.29
CA PHE A 37 7.80 -0.93 -30.09
C PHE A 37 8.56 -0.20 -31.21
N ASP A 38 9.07 1.00 -30.90
CA ASP A 38 10.08 1.66 -31.73
C ASP A 38 11.45 1.02 -31.45
N PRO A 39 12.07 0.34 -32.44
CA PRO A 39 13.31 -0.42 -32.24
C PRO A 39 14.57 0.45 -32.15
N LYS A 40 14.45 1.75 -31.92
CA LYS A 40 15.62 2.63 -31.70
C LYS A 40 15.91 2.80 -30.22
N ILE A 41 16.48 1.75 -29.62
CA ILE A 41 17.25 1.91 -28.39
C ILE A 41 18.64 2.35 -28.81
N ASP A 42 18.80 3.67 -28.92
CA ASP A 42 20.11 4.28 -28.95
C ASP A 42 20.73 4.06 -27.55
N GLU A 43 21.90 3.41 -27.51
CA GLU A 43 22.69 3.10 -26.30
C GLU A 43 23.27 4.38 -25.64
N GLU A 44 22.45 5.40 -25.43
CA GLU A 44 22.82 6.56 -24.66
C GLU A 44 22.49 6.27 -23.19
N ASN A 45 23.54 6.24 -22.35
CA ASN A 45 23.38 6.22 -20.91
C ASN A 45 22.43 7.37 -20.53
N THR A 46 21.29 7.02 -19.95
CA THR A 46 20.35 8.02 -19.43
C THR A 46 21.08 8.85 -18.37
N THR A 47 20.56 10.05 -18.06
CA THR A 47 21.14 10.93 -17.04
C THR A 47 21.27 10.27 -15.66
N ASP A 48 20.53 9.17 -15.44
CA ASP A 48 20.51 8.40 -14.20
C ASP A 48 21.32 7.08 -14.31
N PHE A 49 22.11 6.90 -15.37
CA PHE A 49 22.96 5.73 -15.52
C PHE A 49 23.99 5.67 -14.38
N ASN A 50 23.92 4.59 -13.61
CA ASN A 50 24.83 4.35 -12.52
C ASN A 50 25.98 3.42 -12.96
N GLU A 51 27.18 3.99 -13.17
CA GLU A 51 28.38 3.24 -13.58
C GLU A 51 28.76 2.14 -12.59
N ASP A 52 28.56 2.37 -11.29
CA ASP A 52 28.82 1.40 -10.22
C ASP A 52 27.75 0.30 -10.15
N ARG A 53 26.65 0.45 -10.89
CA ARG A 53 25.48 -0.44 -10.88
C ARG A 53 24.87 -0.62 -9.49
N ASN A 54 25.02 0.37 -8.60
CA ASN A 54 24.34 0.36 -7.30
C ASN A 54 22.81 0.36 -7.52
N LEU A 55 22.15 -0.48 -6.73
CA LEU A 55 20.70 -0.57 -6.69
C LEU A 55 20.14 0.45 -5.71
N TYR A 56 19.35 1.40 -6.20
CA TYR A 56 18.63 2.38 -5.37
C TYR A 56 17.11 2.14 -5.42
N PHE A 57 16.70 0.88 -5.29
CA PHE A 57 15.29 0.50 -5.20
C PHE A 57 15.07 -0.52 -4.08
N GLY A 58 13.85 -0.57 -3.56
CA GLY A 58 13.45 -1.47 -2.47
C GLY A 58 12.68 -0.76 -1.37
N ASP A 59 12.29 -1.51 -0.34
CA ASP A 59 11.73 -0.94 0.88
C ASP A 59 12.86 -0.32 1.71
N THR A 60 12.74 0.97 2.00
CA THR A 60 13.73 1.72 2.80
C THR A 60 13.37 1.75 4.28
N HIS A 61 12.14 1.37 4.64
CA HIS A 61 11.62 1.47 5.98
C HIS A 61 10.97 0.16 6.38
N VAL A 62 11.77 -0.72 7.00
CA VAL A 62 11.31 -2.03 7.46
C VAL A 62 11.41 -2.09 8.99
N HIS A 63 10.30 -2.45 9.64
CA HIS A 63 10.30 -2.72 11.08
C HIS A 63 10.79 -4.14 11.36
N THR A 64 11.57 -4.31 12.43
CA THR A 64 12.08 -5.61 12.88
C THR A 64 11.68 -5.82 14.34
N LYS A 65 11.99 -6.99 14.91
CA LYS A 65 11.74 -7.28 16.33
C LYS A 65 12.36 -6.28 17.32
N TYR A 66 13.25 -5.40 16.87
CA TYR A 66 13.86 -4.35 17.68
C TYR A 66 12.99 -3.08 17.78
N SER A 67 11.99 -2.93 16.91
CA SER A 67 10.98 -1.89 17.05
C SER A 67 9.93 -2.30 18.08
N PHE A 68 9.51 -1.36 18.93
CA PHE A 68 8.55 -1.62 20.02
C PHE A 68 7.21 -2.17 19.50
N ASP A 69 6.63 -1.48 18.52
CA ASP A 69 5.35 -1.83 17.90
C ASP A 69 5.42 -3.18 17.18
N ALA A 70 6.46 -3.40 16.37
CA ALA A 70 6.64 -4.66 15.65
C ALA A 70 6.80 -5.85 16.61
N TYR A 71 7.56 -5.67 17.70
CA TYR A 71 7.72 -6.72 18.70
C TYR A 71 6.38 -7.08 19.37
N ILE A 72 5.59 -6.09 19.82
CA ILE A 72 4.30 -6.38 20.47
C ILE A 72 3.27 -6.97 19.51
N PHE A 73 3.39 -6.72 18.21
CA PHE A 73 2.55 -7.31 17.16
C PHE A 73 3.10 -8.62 16.60
N GLY A 74 4.15 -9.19 17.19
CA GLY A 74 4.62 -10.54 16.89
C GLY A 74 5.62 -10.64 15.75
N THR A 75 6.24 -9.54 15.30
CA THR A 75 7.36 -9.60 14.36
C THR A 75 8.55 -10.31 15.01
N THR A 76 8.96 -11.43 14.42
CA THR A 76 10.12 -12.22 14.88
C THR A 76 11.38 -11.99 14.06
N ALA A 77 11.24 -11.39 12.87
CA ALA A 77 12.36 -11.10 11.97
C ALA A 77 13.32 -10.07 12.58
N SER A 78 14.61 -10.34 12.46
CA SER A 78 15.71 -9.46 12.84
C SER A 78 16.18 -8.59 11.65
N PRO A 79 16.98 -7.54 11.91
CA PRO A 79 17.62 -6.78 10.82
C PRO A 79 18.47 -7.65 9.88
N ASP A 80 19.13 -8.69 10.39
CA ASP A 80 19.93 -9.60 9.58
C ASP A 80 19.07 -10.44 8.62
N ASP A 81 17.86 -10.82 9.06
CA ASP A 81 16.89 -11.52 8.21
C ASP A 81 16.40 -10.59 7.08
N ALA A 82 16.08 -9.34 7.41
CA ALA A 82 15.68 -8.33 6.41
C ALA A 82 16.80 -8.05 5.39
N TYR A 83 18.05 -7.94 5.85
CA TYR A 83 19.21 -7.76 4.98
C TYR A 83 19.47 -8.97 4.09
N SER A 84 19.31 -10.19 4.61
CA SER A 84 19.48 -11.42 3.84
C SER A 84 18.42 -11.56 2.77
N PHE A 85 17.16 -11.27 3.10
CA PHE A 85 16.05 -11.22 2.15
C PHE A 85 16.29 -10.18 1.05
N ALA A 86 16.75 -8.97 1.40
CA ALA A 86 17.07 -7.93 0.41
C ALA A 86 18.19 -8.36 -0.57
N LYS A 87 19.08 -9.26 -0.14
CA LYS A 87 20.11 -9.89 -1.00
C LYS A 87 19.61 -11.11 -1.77
N GLY A 88 18.34 -11.50 -1.62
CA GLY A 88 17.73 -12.64 -2.31
C GLY A 88 17.87 -13.99 -1.59
N ALA A 89 18.19 -14.00 -0.30
CA ALA A 89 18.08 -15.22 0.50
C ALA A 89 16.60 -15.57 0.73
N SER A 90 16.27 -16.87 0.70
CA SER A 90 14.92 -17.43 0.90
C SER A 90 14.71 -17.99 2.30
#